data_AF-A0A2V6WM80-F1
#
_entry.id   AF-A0A2V6WM80-F1
#
_cell.length_a   1.000
_cell.length_b   1.000
_cell.length_c   1.000
_cell.angle_alpha   90.00
_cell.angle_beta   90.00
_cell.angle_gamma   90.00
#
_symmetry.space_group_name_H-M   'P 1'
#
loop_
_entity.id
_entity.type
_entity.pdbx_description
1 polymer ?
#
loop_
_entity_poly.entity_id
_entity_poly.type
_entity_poly.pdbx_seq_one_letter_code
_entity_poly.pdbx_strand_id
1 'polypeptide(L)'
;MSTTIKAGGLLLITALLLPPIASAQQTYNGAKPMVCAMSHVMECDDMGQCERRTPEAKALPRFVRVDTEKRSLSAVDGPRTTEIKSVSRTEGRLLLQGGEMGRGWSAAIAEDTGLMAVAVVDHDVTFSVFGACMIP
;
A
#
# COMPACT_ATOMS: atom_id res chain seq x y z
N MET A 1 66.78 32.67 -20.63
CA MET A 1 65.66 32.81 -19.66
C MET A 1 64.62 31.79 -20.07
N SER A 2 64.54 30.68 -19.34
CA SER A 2 63.81 29.47 -19.73
C SER A 2 62.33 29.58 -19.35
N THR A 3 61.43 29.44 -20.32
CA THR A 3 59.97 29.46 -20.08
C THR A 3 59.45 28.03 -20.19
N THR A 4 59.17 27.43 -19.04
CA THR A 4 58.69 26.06 -18.89
C THR A 4 57.20 25.98 -19.23
N ILE A 5 56.86 25.29 -20.33
CA ILE A 5 55.48 24.93 -20.69
C ILE A 5 55.04 23.77 -19.78
N LYS A 6 54.05 24.01 -18.91
CA LYS A 6 53.42 22.96 -18.10
C LYS A 6 52.48 22.14 -19.00
N ALA A 7 52.83 20.88 -19.21
CA ALA A 7 51.99 19.90 -19.88
C ALA A 7 50.66 19.74 -19.13
N GLY A 8 49.56 20.11 -19.77
CA GLY A 8 48.21 19.89 -19.28
C GLY A 8 47.91 18.39 -19.23
N GLY A 9 47.72 17.87 -18.03
CA GLY A 9 47.30 16.49 -17.79
C GLY A 9 45.90 16.26 -18.36
N LEU A 10 45.81 15.43 -19.39
CA LEU A 10 44.56 14.91 -19.91
C LEU A 10 44.09 13.78 -18.97
N LEU A 11 43.37 14.16 -17.91
CA LEU A 11 42.65 13.22 -17.04
C LEU A 11 41.42 12.69 -17.82
N LEU A 12 41.57 11.50 -18.41
CA LEU A 12 40.47 10.69 -18.93
C LEU A 12 39.54 10.28 -17.79
N ILE A 13 38.41 10.96 -17.64
CA ILE A 13 37.32 10.57 -16.75
C ILE A 13 36.51 9.49 -17.47
N THR A 14 36.90 8.22 -17.32
CA THR A 14 36.08 7.06 -17.66
C THR A 14 34.96 6.93 -16.62
N ALA A 15 33.87 7.66 -16.84
CA ALA A 15 32.65 7.53 -16.05
C ALA A 15 32.10 6.09 -16.16
N LEU A 16 32.03 5.40 -15.02
CA LEU A 16 31.44 4.06 -14.87
C LEU A 16 29.99 4.04 -15.39
N LEU A 17 29.78 3.35 -16.51
CA LEU A 17 28.46 2.89 -16.97
C LEU A 17 28.02 1.68 -16.12
N LEU A 18 27.69 1.91 -14.86
CA LEU A 18 26.97 0.89 -14.08
C LEU A 18 25.52 0.85 -14.61
N PRO A 19 25.03 -0.28 -15.15
CA PRO A 19 23.63 -0.39 -15.51
C PRO A 19 22.78 -0.20 -14.26
N PRO A 20 21.63 0.50 -14.35
CA PRO A 20 20.73 0.65 -13.22
C PRO A 20 20.30 -0.75 -12.77
N ILE A 21 20.60 -1.09 -11.51
CA ILE A 21 20.07 -2.28 -10.88
C ILE A 21 18.57 -2.06 -10.77
N ALA A 22 17.80 -2.69 -11.66
CA ALA A 22 16.35 -2.69 -11.57
C ALA A 22 15.99 -3.41 -10.25
N SER A 23 15.50 -2.66 -9.28
CA SER A 23 14.88 -3.24 -8.10
C SER A 23 13.62 -3.98 -8.55
N ALA A 24 13.68 -5.30 -8.66
CA ALA A 24 12.49 -6.10 -8.90
C ALA A 24 11.59 -5.93 -7.66
N GLN A 25 10.49 -5.19 -7.82
CA GLN A 25 9.47 -5.11 -6.79
C GLN A 25 8.95 -6.53 -6.57
N GLN A 26 9.17 -7.08 -5.38
CA GLN A 26 8.81 -8.46 -5.11
C GLN A 26 7.29 -8.60 -5.15
N THR A 27 6.78 -9.34 -6.15
CA THR A 27 5.36 -9.66 -6.23
C THR A 27 4.92 -10.40 -4.98
N TYR A 28 3.84 -9.92 -4.37
CA TYR A 28 3.28 -10.53 -3.18
C TYR A 28 2.82 -11.95 -3.45
N ASN A 29 3.34 -12.90 -2.68
CA ASN A 29 3.01 -14.33 -2.81
C ASN A 29 2.26 -14.90 -1.59
N GLY A 30 1.91 -14.06 -0.60
CA GLY A 30 1.23 -14.52 0.61
C GLY A 30 2.12 -15.06 1.73
N ALA A 31 3.43 -15.21 1.52
CA ALA A 31 4.33 -15.86 2.49
C ALA A 31 4.64 -15.01 3.74
N LYS A 32 4.43 -13.69 3.66
CA LYS A 32 4.60 -12.76 4.77
C LYS A 32 3.36 -11.88 4.88
N PRO A 33 3.03 -11.36 6.06
CA PRO A 33 2.06 -10.29 6.19
C PRO A 33 2.52 -9.02 5.47
N MET A 34 1.59 -8.26 4.92
CA MET A 34 1.85 -6.91 4.42
C MET A 34 1.48 -5.87 5.47
N VAL A 35 2.13 -4.70 5.40
CA VAL A 35 1.69 -3.50 6.09
C VAL A 35 1.14 -2.52 5.06
N CYS A 36 -0.09 -2.08 5.24
CA CYS A 36 -0.79 -1.17 4.35
C CYS A 36 -1.04 0.17 5.02
N ALA A 37 -0.73 1.25 4.30
CA ALA A 37 -1.00 2.62 4.70
C ALA A 37 -2.24 3.15 3.98
N MET A 38 -3.13 3.82 4.71
CA MET A 38 -4.30 4.49 4.14
C MET A 38 -3.93 5.92 3.73
N SER A 39 -4.24 6.32 2.50
CA SER A 39 -3.90 7.65 1.97
C SER A 39 -5.12 8.54 1.79
N HIS A 40 -6.24 7.99 1.32
CA HIS A 40 -7.45 8.75 0.99
C HIS A 40 -8.69 8.02 1.48
N VAL A 41 -9.64 8.77 2.05
CA VAL A 41 -10.92 8.25 2.52
C VAL A 41 -12.02 9.12 1.94
N MET A 42 -12.96 8.49 1.24
CA MET A 42 -14.23 9.10 0.86
C MET A 42 -15.32 8.48 1.73
N GLU A 43 -16.13 9.32 2.35
CA GLU A 43 -17.30 8.93 3.13
C GLU A 43 -18.55 9.44 2.41
N CYS A 44 -19.54 8.57 2.22
CA CYS A 44 -20.82 8.94 1.64
C CYS A 44 -21.96 8.58 2.57
N ASP A 45 -22.92 9.49 2.73
CA ASP A 45 -24.15 9.28 3.50
C ASP A 45 -25.29 8.65 2.67
N ASP A 46 -26.43 8.40 3.31
CA ASP A 46 -27.64 7.83 2.72
C ASP A 46 -28.34 8.77 1.72
N MET A 47 -28.02 10.07 1.74
CA MET A 47 -28.44 11.05 0.75
C MET A 47 -27.50 11.09 -0.48
N GLY A 48 -26.47 10.25 -0.50
CA GLY A 48 -25.49 10.17 -1.57
C GLY A 48 -24.50 11.33 -1.59
N GLN A 49 -24.40 12.11 -0.51
CA GLN A 49 -23.39 13.16 -0.39
C GLN A 49 -22.06 12.55 0.02
N CYS A 50 -21.02 12.80 -0.76
CA CYS A 50 -19.69 12.25 -0.52
C CYS A 50 -18.67 13.32 -0.19
N GLU A 51 -17.95 13.14 0.91
CA GLU A 51 -16.92 14.09 1.35
C GLU A 51 -15.58 13.39 1.56
N ARG A 52 -14.51 14.11 1.23
CA ARG A 52 -13.15 13.65 1.51
C ARG A 52 -12.87 13.77 3.01
N ARG A 53 -12.39 12.69 3.60
CA ARG A 53 -11.97 12.60 4.99
C ARG A 53 -10.49 12.28 5.07
N THR A 54 -9.90 12.55 6.23
CA THR A 54 -8.61 11.97 6.59
C THR A 54 -8.85 10.68 7.38
N PRO A 55 -7.92 9.71 7.34
CA PRO A 55 -8.01 8.51 8.17
C PRO A 55 -8.20 8.84 9.66
N GLU A 56 -7.50 9.85 10.16
CA GLU A 56 -7.55 10.28 11.56
C GLU A 56 -8.93 10.80 11.95
N ALA A 57 -9.59 11.56 11.06
CA ALA A 57 -10.92 12.11 11.30
C ALA A 57 -11.99 11.03 11.50
N LYS A 58 -11.75 9.81 11.02
CA LYS A 58 -12.68 8.66 11.15
C LYS A 58 -12.14 7.56 12.08
N ALA A 59 -11.12 7.86 12.87
CA ALA A 59 -10.46 6.90 13.76
C ALA A 59 -10.03 5.60 13.04
N LEU A 60 -9.70 5.71 11.74
CA LEU A 60 -9.09 4.63 10.99
C LEU A 60 -7.61 4.54 11.36
N PRO A 61 -7.07 3.31 11.59
CA PRO A 61 -5.65 3.16 11.85
C PRO A 61 -4.85 3.61 10.64
N ARG A 62 -3.75 4.33 10.87
CA ARG A 62 -2.88 4.79 9.77
C ARG A 62 -2.26 3.63 9.01
N PHE A 63 -1.97 2.55 9.74
CA PHE A 63 -1.39 1.34 9.20
C PHE A 63 -2.17 0.11 9.67
N VAL A 64 -2.45 -0.79 8.73
CA VAL A 64 -3.02 -2.11 9.00
C VAL A 64 -2.06 -3.18 8.53
N ARG A 65 -2.05 -4.31 9.24
CA ARG A 65 -1.36 -5.51 8.83
C ARG A 65 -2.36 -6.50 8.25
N VAL A 66 -2.06 -6.96 7.03
CA VAL A 66 -2.83 -7.97 6.31
C VAL A 66 -2.05 -9.28 6.35
N ASP A 67 -2.62 -10.30 6.97
CA ASP A 67 -2.08 -11.65 7.01
C ASP A 67 -3.07 -12.60 6.30
N THR A 68 -2.72 -13.03 5.09
CA THR A 68 -3.60 -13.91 4.29
C THR A 68 -3.57 -15.37 4.75
N GLU A 69 -2.50 -15.79 5.42
CA GLU A 69 -2.35 -17.15 5.94
C GLU A 69 -3.21 -17.33 7.17
N LYS A 70 -3.12 -16.38 8.11
CA LYS A 70 -3.94 -16.35 9.33
C LYS A 70 -5.31 -15.72 9.13
N ARG A 71 -5.60 -15.21 7.93
CA ARG A 71 -6.84 -14.51 7.59
C ARG A 71 -7.17 -13.41 8.60
N SER A 72 -6.20 -12.56 8.88
CA SER A 72 -6.32 -11.49 9.87
C SER A 72 -6.00 -10.13 9.26
N LEU A 73 -6.84 -9.16 9.58
CA LEU A 73 -6.59 -7.73 9.37
C LEU A 73 -6.49 -7.07 10.74
N SER A 74 -5.33 -6.50 11.07
CA SER A 74 -5.07 -5.89 12.39
C SER A 74 -4.53 -4.47 12.29
N ALA A 75 -4.87 -3.60 13.22
CA ALA A 75 -4.20 -2.32 13.38
C ALA A 75 -2.74 -2.56 13.80
N VAL A 76 -1.79 -1.81 13.23
CA VAL A 76 -0.38 -1.90 13.64
C VAL A 76 -0.15 -1.23 15.00
N ASP A 77 -0.91 -0.17 15.29
CA ASP A 77 -0.77 0.71 16.44
C ASP A 77 -1.87 0.53 17.51
N GLY A 78 -2.61 -0.58 17.48
CA GLY A 78 -3.67 -0.83 18.45
C GLY A 78 -4.18 -2.27 18.49
N PRO A 79 -5.10 -2.60 19.41
CA PRO A 79 -5.57 -3.98 19.63
C PRO A 79 -6.64 -4.43 18.61
N ARG A 80 -7.07 -3.56 17.70
CA ARG A 80 -8.18 -3.84 16.78
C ARG A 80 -7.75 -4.89 15.76
N THR A 81 -8.48 -5.99 15.71
CA THR A 81 -8.32 -7.05 14.71
C THR A 81 -9.69 -7.45 14.20
N THR A 82 -9.75 -7.87 12.93
CA THR A 82 -10.93 -8.46 12.31
C THR A 82 -10.50 -9.64 11.46
N GLU A 83 -11.40 -10.61 11.29
CA GLU A 83 -11.18 -11.79 10.45
C GLU A 83 -11.39 -11.44 8.97
N ILE A 84 -10.51 -11.96 8.12
CA ILE A 84 -10.69 -11.97 6.67
C ILE A 84 -11.46 -13.23 6.29
N LYS A 85 -12.76 -13.08 6.01
CA LYS A 85 -13.65 -14.22 5.70
C LYS A 85 -13.35 -14.88 4.36
N SER A 86 -12.85 -14.12 3.40
CA SER A 86 -12.48 -14.64 2.08
C SER A 86 -11.18 -14.01 1.59
N VAL A 87 -10.33 -14.86 1.03
CA VAL A 87 -9.10 -14.48 0.33
C VAL A 87 -9.13 -15.16 -1.03
N SER A 88 -9.07 -14.39 -2.11
CA SER A 88 -8.96 -14.93 -3.46
C SER A 88 -7.94 -14.15 -4.28
N ARG A 89 -7.43 -14.76 -5.34
CA ARG A 89 -6.46 -14.16 -6.25
C ARG A 89 -6.98 -14.25 -7.67
N THR A 90 -6.95 -13.13 -8.38
CA THR A 90 -7.34 -13.07 -9.79
C THR A 90 -6.66 -11.89 -10.46
N GLU A 91 -6.16 -12.08 -11.68
CA GLU A 91 -5.56 -11.03 -12.51
C GLU A 91 -4.48 -10.21 -11.78
N GLY A 92 -3.59 -10.88 -11.04
CA GLY A 92 -2.49 -10.22 -10.30
C GLY A 92 -2.96 -9.37 -9.10
N ARG A 93 -4.18 -9.61 -8.61
CA ARG A 93 -4.76 -8.92 -7.46
C ARG A 93 -5.18 -9.90 -6.39
N LEU A 94 -4.90 -9.52 -5.15
CA LEU A 94 -5.44 -10.13 -3.95
C LEU A 94 -6.78 -9.47 -3.64
N LEU A 95 -7.85 -10.26 -3.60
CA LEU A 95 -9.18 -9.83 -3.20
C LEU A 95 -9.49 -10.36 -1.81
N LEU A 96 -9.85 -9.46 -0.91
CA LEU A 96 -10.12 -9.74 0.49
C LEU A 96 -11.54 -9.30 0.83
N GLN A 97 -12.27 -10.11 1.59
CA GLN A 97 -13.61 -9.74 2.04
C GLN A 97 -13.83 -10.15 3.50
N GLY A 98 -14.68 -9.41 4.18
CA GLY A 98 -15.04 -9.69 5.55
C GLY A 98 -16.25 -8.88 6.00
N GLY A 99 -16.53 -8.94 7.29
CA GLY A 99 -17.54 -8.11 7.89
C GLY A 99 -17.68 -8.35 9.38
N GLU A 100 -17.88 -7.26 10.11
CA GLU A 100 -17.89 -7.21 11.58
C GLU A 100 -18.77 -6.07 12.06
N MET A 101 -19.52 -6.30 13.15
CA MET A 101 -20.46 -5.34 13.76
C MET A 101 -21.43 -4.72 12.74
N GLY A 102 -22.04 -5.54 11.89
CA GLY A 102 -23.03 -5.09 10.89
C GLY A 102 -22.44 -4.50 9.61
N ARG A 103 -21.12 -4.26 9.56
CA ARG A 103 -20.46 -3.69 8.39
C ARG A 103 -19.83 -4.75 7.51
N GLY A 104 -20.10 -4.68 6.21
CA GLY A 104 -19.40 -5.46 5.19
C GLY A 104 -18.21 -4.69 4.65
N TRP A 105 -17.16 -5.40 4.24
CA TRP A 105 -16.04 -4.77 3.55
C TRP A 105 -15.42 -5.68 2.49
N SER A 106 -14.85 -5.05 1.47
CA SER A 106 -14.08 -5.70 0.39
C SER A 106 -12.84 -4.88 0.09
N ALA A 107 -11.72 -5.54 -0.19
CA ALA A 107 -10.47 -4.89 -0.59
C ALA A 107 -9.88 -5.58 -1.82
N ALA A 108 -9.19 -4.79 -2.64
CA ALA A 108 -8.35 -5.26 -3.73
C ALA A 108 -6.94 -4.69 -3.54
N ILE A 109 -5.93 -5.55 -3.62
CA ILE A 109 -4.51 -5.16 -3.52
C ILE A 109 -3.79 -5.72 -4.74
N ALA A 110 -3.15 -4.86 -5.52
CA ALA A 110 -2.29 -5.28 -6.62
C ALA A 110 -1.04 -5.97 -6.06
N GLU A 111 -0.74 -7.19 -6.52
CA GLU A 111 0.35 -8.00 -5.95
C GLU A 111 1.73 -7.47 -6.33
N ASP A 112 1.87 -6.78 -7.45
CA ASP A 112 3.14 -6.25 -7.98
C ASP A 112 3.50 -4.87 -7.42
N THR A 113 2.52 -3.99 -7.26
CA THR A 113 2.70 -2.59 -6.85
C THR A 113 2.29 -2.33 -5.41
N GLY A 114 1.47 -3.20 -4.83
CA GLY A 114 0.88 -3.02 -3.50
C GLY A 114 -0.24 -1.98 -3.46
N LEU A 115 -0.66 -1.38 -4.58
CA LEU A 115 -1.76 -0.42 -4.60
C LEU A 115 -3.05 -1.07 -4.08
N MET A 116 -3.74 -0.38 -3.18
CA MET A 116 -4.88 -0.90 -2.44
C MET A 116 -6.10 0.00 -2.60
N ALA A 117 -7.26 -0.63 -2.79
CA ALA A 117 -8.57 -0.02 -2.64
C ALA A 117 -9.43 -0.86 -1.69
N VAL A 118 -10.23 -0.22 -0.86
CA VAL A 118 -11.13 -0.85 0.11
C VAL A 118 -12.49 -0.15 0.05
N ALA A 119 -13.56 -0.92 0.05
CA ALA A 119 -14.91 -0.44 0.26
C ALA A 119 -15.45 -0.99 1.57
N VAL A 120 -16.10 -0.14 2.36
CA VAL A 120 -16.82 -0.53 3.58
C VAL A 120 -18.25 -0.04 3.44
N VAL A 121 -19.21 -0.89 3.79
CA VAL A 121 -20.64 -0.60 3.69
C VAL A 121 -21.30 -0.86 5.03
N ASP A 122 -22.05 0.13 5.50
CA ASP A 122 -23.03 0.05 6.57
C ASP A 122 -24.42 0.43 5.99
N HIS A 123 -25.46 0.40 6.82
CA HIS A 123 -26.84 0.73 6.42
C HIS A 123 -27.07 2.23 6.14
N ASP A 124 -26.26 3.11 6.72
CA ASP A 124 -26.40 4.58 6.67
C ASP A 124 -25.15 5.31 6.13
N VAL A 125 -24.03 4.59 5.96
CA VAL A 125 -22.77 5.17 5.51
C VAL A 125 -21.96 4.19 4.67
N THR A 126 -21.27 4.69 3.67
CA THR A 126 -20.28 3.92 2.90
C THR A 126 -18.92 4.63 2.87
N PHE A 127 -17.87 3.84 2.77
CA PHE A 127 -16.50 4.34 2.68
C PHE A 127 -15.80 3.76 1.46
N SER A 128 -15.05 4.61 0.75
CA SER A 128 -14.02 4.19 -0.21
C SER A 128 -12.66 4.65 0.30
N VAL A 129 -11.77 3.70 0.57
CA VAL A 129 -10.43 3.95 1.12
C VAL A 129 -9.39 3.50 0.12
N PHE A 130 -8.39 4.36 -0.14
CA PHE A 130 -7.26 4.05 -1.00
C PHE A 130 -5.96 4.08 -0.21
N GLY A 131 -4.97 3.37 -0.71
CA GLY A 131 -3.68 3.25 -0.05
C GLY A 131 -2.68 2.40 -0.80
N ALA A 132 -1.63 1.99 -0.10
CA ALA A 132 -0.64 1.06 -0.63
C ALA A 132 -0.10 0.16 0.48
N CYS A 133 0.31 -1.04 0.08
CA CYS A 133 0.88 -2.07 0.94
C CYS A 133 2.34 -2.32 0.60
N MET A 134 3.14 -2.66 1.61
CA MET A 134 4.51 -3.12 1.46
C MET A 134 4.74 -4.38 2.28
N ILE A 135 5.65 -5.23 1.81
CA ILE A 135 6.19 -6.36 2.57
C ILE A 135 7.33 -5.79 3.44
N PRO A 136 7.25 -5.88 4.78
CA PRO A 136 8.34 -5.45 5.66
C PRO A 136 9.62 -6.30 5.54
#